data_AF-A0A6F8T669-F1
#
_entry.id   AF-A0A6F8T669-F1
#
_cell.length_a   1.000
_cell.length_b   1.000
_cell.length_c   1.000
_cell.angle_alpha   90.00
_cell.angle_beta   90.00
_cell.angle_gamma   90.00
#
_symmetry.space_group_name_H-M   'P 1'
#
loop_
_entity.id
_entity.type
_entity.pdbx_description
1 polymer ?
#
loop_
_entity_poly.entity_id
_entity_poly.type
_entity_poly.pdbx_seq_one_letter_code
_entity_poly.pdbx_strand_id
1 'polypeptide(L)'
;MLKLFTAHPASVNQSYWAHLFFAISFGFIMIKGGCACLIHAIFPFLFQTTGSQTAFSAVEKYLQKCPYKNENDKKLIQCLQNRKGKDNP
;
A
#
# COMPACT_ATOMS: atom_id res chain seq x y z
N MET A 1 -29.97 2.43 -5.60
CA MET A 1 -28.90 1.74 -4.84
C MET A 1 -27.95 0.95 -5.75
N LEU A 2 -28.45 0.06 -6.63
CA LEU A 2 -27.59 -0.70 -7.57
C LEU A 2 -26.95 0.12 -8.70
N LYS A 3 -27.49 1.31 -9.04
CA LYS A 3 -26.95 2.20 -10.09
C LYS A 3 -25.59 2.85 -9.76
N LEU A 4 -25.23 3.00 -8.48
CA LEU A 4 -23.91 3.52 -8.08
C LEU A 4 -22.79 2.51 -8.36
N PHE A 5 -23.12 1.22 -8.40
CA PHE A 5 -22.19 0.13 -8.70
C PHE A 5 -22.15 -0.23 -10.20
N THR A 6 -23.19 0.09 -10.99
CA THR A 6 -23.30 -0.31 -12.40
C THR A 6 -23.27 0.83 -13.42
N ALA A 7 -23.25 2.11 -13.01
CA ALA A 7 -23.10 3.24 -13.96
C ALA A 7 -21.63 3.63 -14.23
N HIS A 8 -20.68 3.21 -13.38
CA HIS A 8 -19.25 3.47 -13.57
C HIS A 8 -18.51 2.54 -14.57
N PRO A 9 -18.88 1.27 -14.80
CA PRO A 9 -18.08 0.36 -15.63
C PRO A 9 -18.16 0.64 -17.14
N ALA A 10 -18.91 1.65 -17.60
CA ALA A 10 -19.03 1.99 -19.02
C ALA A 10 -18.06 3.09 -19.50
N SER A 11 -17.36 3.82 -18.62
CA SER A 11 -16.57 5.01 -19.02
C SER A 11 -15.05 4.83 -19.04
N VAL A 12 -14.54 3.66 -18.64
CA VAL A 12 -13.10 3.44 -18.52
C VAL A 12 -12.74 2.04 -19.01
N ASN A 13 -12.13 1.98 -20.19
CA ASN A 13 -11.55 0.80 -20.84
C ASN A 13 -10.31 0.23 -20.09
N GLN A 14 -10.39 0.12 -18.76
CA GLN A 14 -9.50 -0.61 -17.85
C GLN A 14 -10.40 -1.35 -16.86
N SER A 15 -10.14 -2.63 -16.62
CA SER A 15 -11.07 -3.48 -15.88
C SER A 15 -11.31 -2.94 -14.45
N TYR A 16 -12.56 -2.57 -14.14
CA TYR A 16 -13.04 -2.29 -12.77
C TYR A 16 -12.47 -3.30 -11.76
N TRP A 17 -12.38 -4.56 -12.19
CA TRP A 17 -11.75 -5.67 -11.48
C TRP A 17 -10.27 -5.47 -11.13
N ALA A 18 -9.45 -4.90 -12.02
CA ALA A 18 -8.05 -4.61 -11.73
C ALA A 18 -7.89 -3.52 -10.66
N HIS A 19 -8.69 -2.45 -10.75
CA HIS A 19 -8.68 -1.39 -9.73
C HIS A 19 -9.24 -1.89 -8.39
N LEU A 20 -10.35 -2.65 -8.43
CA LEU A 20 -10.96 -3.26 -7.25
C LEU A 20 -10.00 -4.22 -6.56
N PHE A 21 -9.36 -5.13 -7.29
CA PHE A 21 -8.40 -6.08 -6.74
C PHE A 21 -7.19 -5.39 -6.13
N PHE A 22 -6.69 -4.33 -6.78
CA PHE A 22 -5.62 -3.50 -6.25
C PHE A 22 -6.04 -2.81 -4.94
N ALA A 23 -7.20 -2.14 -4.92
CA ALA A 23 -7.71 -1.44 -3.74
C ALA A 23 -7.93 -2.40 -2.56
N ILE A 24 -8.53 -3.57 -2.80
CA ILE A 24 -8.74 -4.60 -1.78
C ILE A 24 -7.40 -5.10 -1.23
N SER A 25 -6.47 -5.47 -2.12
CA SER A 25 -5.14 -5.98 -1.72
C SER A 25 -4.37 -4.94 -0.91
N PHE A 26 -4.42 -3.68 -1.34
CA PHE A 26 -3.78 -2.58 -0.64
C PHE A 26 -4.42 -2.33 0.73
N GLY A 27 -5.75 -2.33 0.82
CA GLY A 27 -6.49 -2.19 2.07
C GLY A 27 -6.15 -3.28 3.09
N PHE A 28 -6.06 -4.55 2.67
CA PHE A 28 -5.66 -5.63 3.56
C PHE A 28 -4.24 -5.48 4.10
N ILE A 29 -3.30 -4.99 3.29
CA ILE A 29 -1.92 -4.70 3.75
C ILE A 29 -1.95 -3.60 4.81
N MET A 30 -2.71 -2.53 4.60
CA MET A 30 -2.85 -1.45 5.59
C MET A 30 -3.49 -1.92 6.89
N ILE A 31 -4.56 -2.73 6.82
CA ILE A 31 -5.21 -3.29 8.02
C ILE A 31 -4.22 -4.15 8.81
N LYS A 32 -3.47 -5.03 8.14
CA LYS A 32 -2.45 -5.86 8.81
C LYS A 32 -1.38 -5.01 9.50
N GLY A 33 -0.86 -3.99 8.81
CA GLY A 33 0.11 -3.05 9.39
C GLY A 33 -0.46 -2.29 10.59
N GLY A 34 -1.72 -1.84 10.50
CA GLY A 34 -2.43 -1.19 11.59
C GLY A 34 -2.63 -2.11 12.79
N CYS A 35 -3.06 -3.36 12.57
CA CYS A 35 -3.17 -4.37 13.63
C CYS A 35 -1.82 -4.63 14.30
N ALA A 36 -0.73 -4.72 13.53
CA ALA A 36 0.61 -4.87 14.08
C ALA A 36 1.00 -3.68 14.99
N CYS A 37 0.71 -2.45 14.58
CA CYS A 37 0.91 -1.26 15.42
C CYS A 37 0.06 -1.29 16.70
N LEU A 38 -1.21 -1.72 16.61
CA LEU A 38 -2.10 -1.80 17.78
C LEU A 38 -1.62 -2.87 18.78
N ILE A 39 -1.19 -4.04 18.29
CA ILE A 39 -0.61 -5.08 19.14
C ILE A 39 0.69 -4.58 19.75
N HIS A 40 1.54 -3.91 18.99
CA HIS A 40 2.79 -3.31 19.49
C HIS A 40 2.52 -2.27 20.58
N ALA A 41 1.46 -1.46 20.45
CA ALA A 41 1.09 -0.47 21.46
C ALA A 41 0.71 -1.11 22.81
N ILE A 42 0.20 -2.34 22.81
CA ILE A 42 -0.11 -3.12 24.02
C ILE A 42 1.13 -3.91 24.48
N PHE A 43 1.86 -4.49 23.54
CA PHE A 43 3.04 -5.33 23.76
C PHE A 43 4.25 -4.75 23.02
N PRO A 44 5.01 -3.83 23.63
CA PRO A 44 6.06 -3.05 22.95
C PRO A 44 7.23 -3.89 22.41
N PHE A 45 7.35 -5.14 22.82
CA PHE A 45 8.36 -6.07 22.31
C PHE A 45 7.92 -6.80 21.03
N LEU A 46 6.63 -6.85 20.72
CA LEU A 46 6.09 -7.48 19.50
C LEU A 46 6.03 -6.49 18.34
N PHE A 47 6.25 -6.97 17.12
CA PHE A 47 6.04 -6.21 15.88
C PHE A 47 6.75 -4.84 15.78
N GLN A 48 7.91 -4.68 16.42
CA GLN A 48 8.64 -3.41 16.56
C GLN A 48 8.82 -2.64 15.24
N THR A 49 9.07 -3.34 14.14
CA THR A 49 9.26 -2.73 12.80
C THR A 49 8.18 -3.11 11.81
N THR A 50 7.28 -4.04 12.16
CA THR A 50 6.33 -4.64 11.20
C THR A 50 5.34 -3.60 10.67
N GLY A 51 4.86 -2.70 11.53
CA GLY A 51 3.91 -1.66 11.14
C GLY A 51 4.49 -0.70 10.10
N SER A 52 5.67 -0.13 10.39
CA SER A 52 6.35 0.82 9.50
C SER A 52 6.81 0.16 8.20
N GLN A 53 7.39 -1.04 8.26
CA GLN A 53 7.79 -1.81 7.07
C GLN A 53 6.61 -2.13 6.16
N THR A 54 5.46 -2.48 6.74
CA THR A 54 4.23 -2.74 5.98
C THR A 54 3.74 -1.47 5.28
N ALA A 55 3.73 -0.33 5.97
CA ALA A 55 3.33 0.95 5.38
C ALA A 55 4.26 1.37 4.23
N PHE A 56 5.58 1.35 4.44
CA PHE A 56 6.56 1.71 3.41
C PHE A 56 6.48 0.77 2.20
N SER A 57 6.32 -0.53 2.42
CA SER A 57 6.14 -1.51 1.35
C SER A 57 4.85 -1.30 0.57
N ALA A 58 3.76 -0.91 1.23
CA ALA A 58 2.50 -0.60 0.57
C ALA A 58 2.66 0.62 -0.34
N VAL A 59 3.24 1.71 0.18
CA VAL A 59 3.48 2.95 -0.58
C VAL A 59 4.40 2.69 -1.77
N GLU A 60 5.48 1.93 -1.58
CA GLU A 60 6.39 1.58 -2.69
C GLU A 60 5.64 0.82 -3.80
N LYS A 61 4.85 -0.20 -3.45
CA LYS A 61 4.05 -0.97 -4.41
C LYS A 61 3.03 -0.10 -5.13
N TYR A 62 2.41 0.86 -4.44
CA TYR A 62 1.50 1.83 -5.04
C TYR A 62 2.22 2.69 -6.08
N LEU A 63 3.34 3.31 -5.70
CA LEU A 63 4.13 4.15 -6.61
C LEU A 63 4.65 3.36 -7.81
N GLN A 64 4.99 2.09 -7.63
CA GLN A 64 5.41 1.22 -8.74
C GLN A 64 4.29 0.97 -9.76
N LYS A 65 3.03 0.96 -9.32
CA LYS A 65 1.87 0.72 -10.19
C LYS A 65 1.44 1.98 -10.97
N CYS A 66 1.81 3.17 -10.49
CA CYS A 66 1.52 4.43 -11.19
C CYS A 66 2.19 4.44 -12.58
N PRO A 67 1.43 4.67 -13.67
CA PRO A 67 1.96 4.64 -15.04
C PRO A 67 2.89 5.82 -15.34
N TYR A 68 2.74 6.93 -14.61
CA TYR A 68 3.60 8.10 -14.70
C TYR A 68 4.24 8.37 -13.33
N LYS A 69 5.57 8.48 -13.30
CA LYS A 69 6.35 8.80 -12.10
C LYS A 69 7.13 10.09 -12.34
N ASN A 70 6.90 11.09 -11.50
CA ASN A 70 7.68 12.32 -11.52
C ASN A 70 9.03 12.11 -10.79
N GLU A 71 9.89 13.14 -10.83
CA GLU A 71 11.18 13.18 -10.13
C GLU A 71 11.06 12.84 -8.63
N ASN A 72 10.03 13.33 -7.96
CA ASN A 72 9.82 13.11 -6.54
C ASN A 72 9.42 11.66 -6.23
N ASP A 73 8.59 11.04 -7.08
CA ASP A 73 8.21 9.63 -6.93
C ASP A 73 9.43 8.71 -7.06
N LYS A 74 10.34 9.01 -8.00
CA LYS A 74 11.61 8.27 -8.17
C LYS A 74 12.49 8.42 -6.93
N LYS A 75 12.66 9.64 -6.43
CA LYS A 75 13.41 9.93 -5.20
C LYS A 75 12.80 9.20 -4.01
N LEU A 76 11.48 9.20 -3.89
CA LEU A 76 10.77 8.52 -2.81
C LEU A 76 10.95 7.00 -2.88
N ILE A 77 10.82 6.39 -4.06
CA ILE A 77 11.08 4.95 -4.25
C ILE A 77 12.52 4.62 -3.81
N GLN A 78 13.50 5.41 -4.22
CA GLN A 78 14.90 5.23 -3.80
C GLN A 78 15.05 5.33 -2.27
N CYS A 79 14.41 6.31 -1.63
CA CYS A 79 14.42 6.46 -0.18
C CYS A 79 13.81 5.24 0.54
N LEU A 80 12.70 4.72 0.02
CA LEU A 80 12.02 3.54 0.58
C LEU A 80 12.89 2.27 0.44
N GLN A 81 13.56 2.11 -0.70
CA GLN A 81 14.49 0.99 -0.94
C GLN A 81 15.72 1.05 -0.03
N ASN A 82 16.32 2.23 0.13
CA ASN A 82 17.45 2.43 1.03
C ASN A 82 17.08 2.17 2.50
N ARG A 83 15.83 2.44 2.90
CA ARG A 83 15.34 2.09 4.24
C ARG A 83 15.23 0.57 4.43
N LYS A 84 14.64 -0.14 3.48
CA LYS A 84 14.52 -1.61 3.54
C LYS A 84 15.86 -2.32 3.66
N GLY A 85 16.90 -1.81 3.01
CA GLY A 85 18.25 -2.35 3.11
C GLY A 85 18.93 -2.15 4.48
N LYS A 86 18.44 -1.24 5.33
CA LYS A 86 18.96 -1.01 6.68
C LYS A 86 18.27 -1.85 7.76
N ASP A 87 17.05 -2.32 7.49
CA ASP A 87 16.23 -3.08 8.44
C ASP A 87 16.40 -4.61 8.30
N ASN A 88 17.26 -5.07 7.37
CA ASN A 88 17.66 -6.48 7.22
C ASN A 88 19.08 -6.64 7.80
N PRO A 89 19.26 -7.37 8.92
CA PRO A 89 20.57 -7.56 9.55
C PRO A 89 21.56 -8.33 8.64
#